data_AF-M2BFE1-F1
#
_entry.id   AF-M2BFE1-F1
#
_cell.length_a   1.000
_cell.length_b   1.000
_cell.length_c   1.000
_cell.angle_alpha   90.00
_cell.angle_beta   90.00
_cell.angle_gamma   90.00
#
_symmetry.space_group_name_H-M   'P 1'
#
loop_
_entity.id
_entity.type
_entity.pdbx_description
1 polymer ?
#
loop_
_entity_poly.entity_id
_entity_poly.type
_entity_poly.pdbx_seq_one_letter_code
_entity_poly.pdbx_strand_id
1 'polypeptide(L)'
;MKFDVDLYKVKALERCEDPKEEHILCGFYYEVAGVDFLDVGNEGFAERLEYPINTYPIRPYTVCRNTGVKINGEYLYEFDLVIFGNDDRMGIIVWNEFVMSYVINPSNNYSSFLQLKGPDSHIKKIIGNYILSDADSKKFQKYSDDLDAKYRGPEPTVECRSQQHINREIKRFLPKN
;
A
#
# COMPACT_ATOMS: atom_id res chain seq x y z
N MET A 1 4.81 -28.06 -4.99
CA MET A 1 5.16 -26.81 -4.30
C MET A 1 4.43 -26.83 -2.97
N LYS A 2 5.12 -26.63 -1.84
CA LYS A 2 4.47 -26.63 -0.52
C LYS A 2 3.64 -25.35 -0.40
N PHE A 3 2.42 -25.44 0.12
CA PHE A 3 1.59 -24.28 0.42
C PHE A 3 2.34 -23.37 1.41
N ASP A 4 2.47 -22.08 1.06
CA ASP A 4 3.11 -21.07 1.91
C ASP A 4 2.02 -20.16 2.47
N VAL A 5 1.66 -20.40 3.73
CA VAL A 5 0.58 -19.70 4.43
C VAL A 5 0.89 -18.21 4.62
N ASP A 6 2.18 -17.82 4.64
CA ASP A 6 2.58 -16.44 4.84
C ASP A 6 2.22 -15.53 3.66
N LEU A 7 2.03 -16.11 2.47
CA LEU A 7 1.59 -15.38 1.27
C LEU A 7 0.19 -14.78 1.41
N TYR A 8 -0.62 -15.31 2.33
CA TYR A 8 -1.99 -14.87 2.56
C TYR A 8 -2.12 -13.90 3.74
N LYS A 9 -1.02 -13.62 4.45
CA LYS A 9 -1.01 -12.64 5.54
C LYS A 9 -1.00 -11.22 4.97
N VAL A 10 -1.58 -10.29 5.72
CA VAL A 10 -1.57 -8.85 5.43
C VAL A 10 -1.01 -8.08 6.62
N LYS A 11 -0.55 -6.85 6.36
CA LYS A 11 -0.27 -5.85 7.42
C LYS A 11 -1.44 -4.88 7.51
N ALA A 12 -1.78 -4.41 8.71
CA ALA A 12 -2.79 -3.36 8.92
C ALA A 12 -2.55 -2.61 10.23
N LEU A 13 -3.14 -1.42 10.39
CA LEU A 13 -3.18 -0.72 11.67
C LEU A 13 -4.36 -1.19 12.52
N GLU A 14 -4.07 -1.49 13.79
CA GLU A 14 -5.08 -1.67 14.82
C GLU A 14 -5.96 -0.42 14.96
N ARG A 15 -7.24 -0.63 15.23
CA ARG A 15 -8.16 0.44 15.59
C ARG A 15 -8.03 0.73 17.09
N CYS A 16 -7.19 1.70 17.43
CA CYS A 16 -7.01 2.20 18.80
C CYS A 16 -7.87 3.44 19.08
N GLU A 17 -8.21 3.65 20.35
CA GLU A 17 -8.88 4.88 20.81
C GLU A 17 -7.93 6.09 20.86
N ASP A 18 -6.65 5.87 21.19
CA ASP A 18 -5.62 6.90 21.10
C ASP A 18 -5.00 6.93 19.69
N PRO A 19 -5.18 8.02 18.91
CA PRO A 19 -4.58 8.14 17.59
C PRO A 19 -3.05 8.20 17.59
N LYS A 20 -2.39 8.36 18.75
CA LYS A 20 -0.93 8.34 18.87
C LYS A 20 -0.35 6.94 19.03
N GLU A 21 -1.18 5.94 19.30
CA GLU A 21 -0.77 4.55 19.42
C GLU A 21 -1.05 3.83 18.10
N GLU A 22 -0.03 3.78 17.23
CA GLU A 22 -0.08 3.03 15.98
C GLU A 22 0.52 1.64 16.19
N HIS A 23 -0.35 0.63 16.24
CA HIS A 23 0.06 -0.77 16.28
C HIS A 23 -0.13 -1.41 14.91
N ILE A 24 0.99 -1.80 14.30
CA ILE A 24 0.99 -2.58 13.06
C ILE A 24 0.83 -4.05 13.41
N LEU A 25 -0.24 -4.65 12.91
CA LEU A 25 -0.55 -6.06 13.08
C LEU A 25 -0.29 -6.81 11.77
N CYS A 26 0.15 -8.07 11.88
CA CYS A 26 0.35 -8.96 10.75
C CYS A 26 -0.43 -10.26 10.99
N GLY A 27 -1.27 -10.64 10.03
CA GLY A 27 -2.21 -11.75 10.25
C GLY A 27 -3.15 -12.01 9.08
N PHE A 28 -4.17 -12.81 9.32
CA PHE A 28 -5.21 -13.11 8.33
C PHE A 28 -6.37 -12.13 8.46
N TYR A 29 -6.74 -11.53 7.33
CA TYR A 29 -7.84 -10.56 7.26
C TYR A 29 -9.18 -11.25 7.04
N TYR A 30 -10.20 -10.79 7.75
CA TYR A 30 -11.57 -11.24 7.57
C TYR A 30 -12.57 -10.17 8.04
N GLU A 31 -13.77 -10.19 7.47
CA GLU A 31 -14.87 -9.28 7.81
C GLU A 31 -15.99 -10.07 8.52
N VAL A 32 -16.41 -9.62 9.70
CA VAL A 32 -17.54 -10.20 10.43
C VAL A 32 -18.54 -9.10 10.76
N ALA A 33 -19.77 -9.26 10.27
CA ALA A 33 -20.88 -8.35 10.53
C ALA A 33 -20.56 -6.86 10.21
N GLY A 34 -19.82 -6.60 9.13
CA GLY A 34 -19.46 -5.24 8.71
C GLY A 34 -18.28 -4.62 9.47
N VAL A 35 -17.53 -5.43 10.23
CA VAL A 35 -16.33 -5.01 10.95
C VAL A 35 -15.13 -5.83 10.49
N ASP A 36 -14.06 -5.11 10.16
CA ASP A 36 -12.78 -5.67 9.73
C ASP A 36 -11.91 -6.08 10.91
N PHE A 37 -11.38 -7.30 10.85
CA PHE A 37 -10.50 -7.84 11.88
C PHE A 37 -9.24 -8.44 11.28
N LEU A 38 -8.19 -8.48 12.10
CA LEU A 38 -6.97 -9.22 11.81
C LEU A 38 -6.73 -10.29 12.86
N ASP A 39 -6.45 -11.49 12.38
CA ASP A 39 -6.12 -12.63 13.20
C ASP A 39 -4.61 -12.81 13.35
N VAL A 40 -4.11 -12.45 14.54
CA VAL A 40 -2.68 -12.39 14.82
C VAL A 40 -2.28 -13.64 15.61
N GLY A 41 -1.56 -14.55 14.96
CA GLY A 41 -0.89 -15.67 15.64
C GLY A 41 -1.36 -17.09 15.30
N ASN A 42 -2.25 -17.28 14.33
CA ASN A 42 -2.78 -18.61 14.01
C ASN A 42 -2.88 -18.82 12.46
N GLU A 43 -2.78 -20.06 11.97
CA GLU A 43 -2.55 -20.42 10.55
C GLU A 43 -3.78 -20.41 9.61
N GLY A 44 -4.84 -19.69 9.96
CA GLY A 44 -6.03 -19.47 9.09
C GLY A 44 -7.34 -19.99 9.68
N PHE A 45 -8.45 -19.28 9.42
CA PHE A 45 -9.75 -19.42 10.11
C PHE A 45 -10.37 -20.84 10.05
N ALA A 46 -10.10 -21.59 8.98
CA ALA A 46 -10.75 -22.88 8.70
C ALA A 46 -10.34 -24.03 9.65
N GLU A 47 -9.20 -23.92 10.34
CA GLU A 47 -8.66 -24.99 11.21
C GLU A 47 -8.97 -24.77 12.71
N ARG A 48 -9.80 -23.78 13.07
CA ARG A 48 -9.76 -23.11 14.39
C ARG A 48 -11.04 -23.13 15.24
N LEU A 49 -11.88 -24.14 15.16
CA LEU A 49 -13.04 -24.20 16.09
C LEU A 49 -12.67 -24.34 17.58
N GLU A 50 -11.38 -24.41 17.96
CA GLU A 50 -10.95 -24.85 19.29
C GLU A 50 -10.04 -23.89 20.12
N TYR A 51 -9.61 -22.73 19.60
CA TYR A 51 -8.63 -21.87 20.33
C TYR A 51 -9.09 -20.42 20.57
N PRO A 52 -8.65 -19.78 21.68
CA PRO A 52 -8.95 -18.38 21.94
C PRO A 52 -8.36 -17.50 20.84
N ILE A 53 -9.23 -16.66 20.30
CA ILE A 53 -8.99 -15.84 19.13
C ILE A 53 -8.33 -14.52 19.59
N ASN A 54 -7.06 -14.30 19.26
CA ASN A 54 -6.45 -12.98 19.38
C ASN A 54 -6.75 -12.19 18.11
N THR A 55 -7.94 -11.60 18.07
CA THR A 55 -8.37 -10.79 16.94
C THR A 55 -8.55 -9.35 17.30
N TYR A 56 -8.06 -8.52 16.41
CA TYR A 56 -7.98 -7.10 16.62
C TYR A 56 -8.82 -6.40 15.56
N PRO A 57 -9.72 -5.47 15.95
CA PRO A 57 -10.37 -4.61 14.98
C PRO A 57 -9.30 -3.76 14.29
N ILE A 58 -9.41 -3.61 12.96
CA ILE A 58 -8.45 -2.83 12.18
C ILE A 58 -9.08 -1.63 11.49
N ARG A 59 -8.22 -0.71 11.02
CA ARG A 59 -8.64 0.37 10.13
C ARG A 59 -8.79 -0.18 8.70
N PRO A 60 -10.00 -0.17 8.09
CA PRO A 60 -10.25 -0.82 6.78
C PRO A 60 -9.31 -0.36 5.66
N TYR A 61 -8.92 0.92 5.70
CA TYR A 61 -8.12 1.55 4.64
C TYR A 61 -6.60 1.34 4.81
N THR A 62 -6.18 0.49 5.76
CA THR A 62 -4.75 0.29 6.08
C THR A 62 -4.24 -1.10 5.68
N VAL A 63 -5.09 -1.93 5.06
CA VAL A 63 -4.72 -3.28 4.66
C VAL A 63 -3.68 -3.24 3.54
N CYS A 64 -2.51 -3.84 3.80
CA CYS A 64 -1.40 -3.95 2.88
C CYS A 64 -1.16 -5.42 2.54
N ARG A 65 -1.26 -5.79 1.26
CA ARG A 65 -1.20 -7.19 0.81
C ARG A 65 0.24 -7.69 0.66
N ASN A 66 0.50 -8.96 0.98
CA ASN A 66 1.80 -9.58 0.71
C ASN A 66 1.98 -9.76 -0.81
N THR A 67 3.15 -9.35 -1.33
CA THR A 67 3.48 -9.49 -2.76
C THR A 67 4.02 -10.87 -3.13
N GLY A 68 4.40 -11.67 -2.13
CA GLY A 68 5.12 -12.94 -2.28
C GLY A 68 6.60 -12.79 -2.64
N VAL A 69 7.10 -11.56 -2.77
CA VAL A 69 8.53 -11.29 -2.99
C VAL A 69 9.23 -11.13 -1.64
N LYS A 70 10.39 -11.77 -1.48
CA LYS A 70 11.26 -11.56 -0.32
C LYS A 70 12.47 -10.70 -0.66
N ILE A 71 12.74 -9.70 0.18
CA ILE A 71 13.93 -8.87 0.15
C ILE A 71 14.68 -9.12 1.46
N ASN A 72 15.90 -9.63 1.39
CA ASN A 72 16.74 -9.92 2.57
C ASN A 72 16.05 -10.78 3.66
N GLY A 73 15.19 -11.72 3.25
CA GLY A 73 14.45 -12.61 4.16
C GLY A 73 13.10 -12.09 4.63
N GLU A 74 12.78 -10.82 4.39
CA GLU A 74 11.50 -10.20 4.75
C GLU A 74 10.56 -10.18 3.54
N TYR A 75 9.28 -10.48 3.74
CA TYR A 75 8.27 -10.31 2.69
C TYR A 75 8.04 -8.82 2.42
N LEU A 76 7.95 -8.50 1.14
CA LEU A 76 7.54 -7.21 0.64
C LEU A 76 6.01 -7.16 0.58
N TYR A 77 5.44 -6.07 1.09
CA TYR A 77 4.01 -5.81 1.11
C TYR A 77 3.67 -4.59 0.23
N GLU A 78 2.41 -4.51 -0.16
CA GLU A 78 1.84 -3.30 -0.74
C GLU A 78 2.10 -2.09 0.17
N PHE A 79 2.40 -0.96 -0.46
CA PHE A 79 2.79 0.30 0.18
C PHE A 79 4.07 0.26 1.02
N ASP A 80 4.84 -0.84 1.01
CA ASP A 80 6.18 -0.81 1.57
C ASP A 80 7.01 0.25 0.85
N LEU A 81 7.66 1.09 1.64
CA LEU A 81 8.58 2.11 1.17
C LEU A 81 9.97 1.46 1.05
N VAL A 82 10.56 1.56 -0.13
CA VAL A 82 11.80 0.85 -0.46
C VAL A 82 12.90 1.79 -0.97
N ILE A 83 14.15 1.37 -0.77
CA ILE A 83 15.31 1.88 -1.50
C ILE A 83 15.64 0.90 -2.62
N PHE A 84 15.80 1.42 -3.84
CA PHE A 84 16.05 0.60 -5.02
C PHE A 84 16.97 1.29 -6.03
N GLY A 85 17.51 0.51 -6.96
CA GLY A 85 18.39 1.03 -8.01
C GLY A 85 19.78 1.42 -7.49
N ASN A 86 20.72 1.67 -8.41
CA ASN A 86 22.11 1.98 -8.04
C ASN A 86 22.23 3.32 -7.29
N ASP A 87 21.40 4.29 -7.66
CA ASP A 87 21.41 5.66 -7.13
C ASP A 87 20.55 5.84 -5.86
N ASP A 88 20.24 4.75 -5.16
CA ASP A 88 19.45 4.74 -3.91
C ASP A 88 18.13 5.52 -4.00
N ARG A 89 17.38 5.27 -5.08
CA ARG A 89 16.07 5.87 -5.30
C ARG A 89 15.06 5.35 -4.31
N MET A 90 14.05 6.16 -4.01
CA MET A 90 12.93 5.79 -3.15
C MET A 90 11.68 5.52 -3.98
N GLY A 91 10.87 4.56 -3.54
CA GLY A 91 9.59 4.27 -4.15
C GLY A 91 8.71 3.46 -3.24
N ILE A 92 7.42 3.45 -3.54
CA ILE A 92 6.43 2.62 -2.84
C ILE A 92 6.01 1.45 -3.71
N ILE A 93 5.69 0.33 -3.10
CA ILE A 93 5.15 -0.82 -3.82
C ILE A 93 3.66 -0.63 -4.03
N VAL A 94 3.19 -0.78 -5.27
CA VAL A 94 1.77 -0.66 -5.61
C VAL A 94 1.35 -1.74 -6.58
N TRP A 95 0.09 -2.16 -6.53
CA TRP A 95 -0.50 -2.99 -7.58
C TRP A 95 -0.79 -2.14 -8.82
N ASN A 96 -0.31 -2.58 -9.98
CA ASN A 96 -0.62 -1.93 -11.25
C ASN A 96 -1.57 -2.80 -12.08
N GLU A 97 -2.79 -2.31 -12.26
CA GLU A 97 -3.87 -3.00 -12.97
C GLU A 97 -3.57 -3.22 -14.47
N PHE A 98 -2.81 -2.34 -15.11
CA PHE A 98 -2.53 -2.46 -16.55
C PHE A 98 -1.60 -3.64 -16.85
N VAL A 99 -0.64 -3.89 -15.96
CA VAL A 99 0.32 -4.99 -16.10
C VAL A 99 0.02 -6.17 -15.18
N MET A 100 -1.06 -6.09 -14.40
CA MET A 100 -1.51 -7.12 -13.46
C MET A 100 -0.36 -7.62 -12.56
N SER A 101 0.44 -6.68 -12.03
CA SER A 101 1.60 -7.02 -11.20
C SER A 101 1.92 -5.92 -10.20
N TYR A 102 2.61 -6.29 -9.12
CA TYR A 102 3.21 -5.31 -8.22
C TYR A 102 4.39 -4.61 -8.91
N VAL A 103 4.46 -3.30 -8.72
CA VAL A 103 5.47 -2.41 -9.29
C VAL A 103 5.98 -1.43 -8.23
N ILE A 104 7.11 -0.80 -8.50
CA ILE A 104 7.64 0.31 -7.73
C ILE A 104 7.10 1.60 -8.35
N ASN A 105 6.46 2.44 -7.54
CA ASN A 105 6.10 3.79 -7.90
C ASN A 105 7.06 4.79 -7.22
N PRO A 106 7.93 5.49 -7.98
CA PRO A 106 8.92 6.41 -7.44
C PRO A 106 8.39 7.82 -7.15
N SER A 107 7.18 8.17 -7.60
CA SER A 107 6.58 9.49 -7.39
C SER A 107 5.07 9.40 -7.16
N ASN A 108 4.54 10.26 -6.30
CA ASN A 108 3.10 10.39 -6.08
C ASN A 108 2.39 11.09 -7.25
N ASN A 109 3.12 11.88 -8.04
CA ASN A 109 2.53 12.80 -9.00
C ASN A 109 2.59 12.29 -10.45
N TYR A 110 3.51 11.37 -10.77
CA TYR A 110 3.68 10.84 -12.14
C TYR A 110 3.65 9.32 -12.22
N SER A 111 2.94 8.80 -13.21
CA SER A 111 2.73 7.36 -13.49
C SER A 111 3.96 6.65 -14.07
N SER A 112 5.13 6.79 -13.44
CA SER A 112 6.37 6.12 -13.88
C SER A 112 6.61 4.82 -13.11
N PHE A 113 5.86 3.79 -13.46
CA PHE A 113 5.97 2.51 -12.77
C PHE A 113 7.19 1.71 -13.23
N LEU A 114 7.90 1.11 -12.27
CA LEU A 114 9.01 0.20 -12.53
C LEU A 114 8.63 -1.22 -12.09
N GLN A 115 8.77 -2.20 -12.98
CA GLN A 115 8.54 -3.60 -12.63
C GLN A 115 9.53 -4.04 -11.54
N LEU A 116 9.10 -4.88 -10.58
CA LEU A 116 9.99 -5.39 -9.52
C LEU A 116 11.21 -6.18 -10.05
N LYS A 117 11.08 -6.76 -11.25
CA LYS A 117 12.15 -7.51 -11.93
C LYS A 117 12.57 -6.75 -13.18
N GLY A 118 13.52 -5.84 -13.02
CA GLY A 118 14.11 -5.05 -14.09
C GLY A 118 15.54 -4.61 -13.74
N PRO A 119 16.34 -4.19 -14.72
CA PRO A 119 17.73 -3.79 -14.51
C PRO A 119 17.86 -2.65 -13.48
N ASP A 120 16.90 -1.73 -13.46
CA ASP A 120 16.94 -0.52 -12.65
C ASP A 120 16.07 -0.58 -11.38
N SER A 121 15.46 -1.73 -11.09
CA SER A 121 14.46 -1.89 -10.02
C SER A 121 14.88 -2.85 -8.90
N HIS A 122 16.17 -3.20 -8.83
CA HIS A 122 16.68 -4.03 -7.75
C HIS A 122 16.43 -3.35 -6.40
N ILE A 123 15.54 -3.94 -5.60
CA ILE A 123 15.21 -3.45 -4.27
C ILE A 123 16.34 -3.85 -3.33
N LYS A 124 16.99 -2.85 -2.73
CA LYS A 124 18.10 -3.04 -1.78
C LYS A 124 17.58 -3.25 -0.36
N LYS A 125 16.56 -2.50 0.04
CA LYS A 125 16.07 -2.44 1.41
C LYS A 125 14.61 -1.99 1.49
N ILE A 126 13.87 -2.61 2.40
CA ILE A 126 12.57 -2.11 2.90
C ILE A 126 12.88 -1.15 4.06
N ILE A 127 12.38 0.08 3.99
CA ILE A 127 12.69 1.12 4.99
C ILE A 127 11.49 1.58 5.81
N GLY A 128 10.28 1.17 5.45
CA GLY A 128 9.05 1.54 6.15
C GLY A 128 7.81 1.13 5.37
N ASN A 129 6.64 1.61 5.79
CA ASN A 129 5.40 1.45 5.04
C ASN A 129 4.64 2.78 4.96
N TYR A 130 4.40 3.22 3.74
CA TYR A 130 3.85 4.54 3.43
C TYR A 130 2.44 4.76 4.01
N ILE A 131 1.58 3.72 3.99
CA ILE A 131 0.20 3.84 4.48
C ILE A 131 0.11 3.67 6.00
N LEU A 132 1.02 2.89 6.59
CA LEU A 132 0.96 2.54 8.01
C LEU A 132 1.73 3.51 8.92
N SER A 133 2.50 4.46 8.37
CA SER A 133 3.39 5.36 9.11
C SER A 133 3.37 6.77 8.54
N ASP A 134 2.88 7.72 9.33
CA ASP A 134 2.88 9.15 9.00
C ASP A 134 4.30 9.67 8.70
N ALA A 135 5.30 9.16 9.42
CA ALA A 135 6.68 9.56 9.25
C ALA A 135 7.23 9.10 7.88
N ASP A 136 6.94 7.86 7.49
CA ASP A 136 7.34 7.32 6.19
C ASP A 136 6.58 7.99 5.05
N SER A 137 5.30 8.29 5.26
CA SER A 137 4.47 9.04 4.32
C SER A 137 5.07 10.42 4.02
N LYS A 138 5.39 11.20 5.06
CA LYS A 138 6.03 12.51 4.92
C LYS A 138 7.41 12.42 4.26
N LYS A 139 8.19 11.39 4.60
CA LYS A 139 9.51 11.15 4.01
C LYS A 139 9.41 10.88 2.51
N PHE A 140 8.47 10.03 2.09
CA PHE A 140 8.26 9.73 0.68
C PHE A 140 7.69 10.93 -0.08
N GLN A 141 6.74 11.68 0.52
CA GLN A 141 6.17 12.88 -0.09
C GLN A 141 7.28 13.89 -0.43
N LYS A 142 8.18 14.18 0.52
CA LYS A 142 9.31 15.07 0.29
C LYS A 142 10.20 14.59 -0.86
N TYR A 143 10.52 13.29 -0.89
CA TYR A 143 11.31 12.71 -1.96
C TYR A 143 10.62 12.88 -3.34
N SER A 144 9.31 12.61 -3.39
CA SER A 144 8.51 12.78 -4.61
C SER A 144 8.57 14.24 -5.08
N ASP A 145 8.30 15.19 -4.19
CA ASP A 145 8.31 16.62 -4.52
C ASP A 145 9.67 17.07 -5.08
N ASP A 146 10.78 16.61 -4.48
CA ASP A 146 12.14 16.89 -4.94
C ASP A 146 12.46 16.27 -6.32
N LEU A 147 11.87 15.10 -6.62
CA LEU A 147 12.01 14.43 -7.91
C LEU A 147 11.17 15.13 -8.98
N ASP A 148 9.95 15.53 -8.62
CA ASP A 148 9.01 16.21 -9.49
C ASP A 148 9.51 17.61 -9.87
N ALA A 149 10.15 18.33 -8.95
CA ALA A 149 10.80 19.61 -9.23
C ALA A 149 11.93 19.53 -10.29
N LYS A 150 12.48 18.33 -10.50
CA LYS A 150 13.53 18.08 -11.51
C LYS A 150 12.97 17.49 -12.81
N TYR A 151 11.69 17.13 -12.83
CA TYR A 151 11.04 16.53 -13.98
C TYR A 151 10.91 17.55 -15.11
N ARG A 152 11.31 17.16 -16.32
CA ARG A 152 11.26 18.00 -17.53
C ARG A 152 10.33 17.44 -18.61
N GLY A 153 9.55 16.42 -18.28
CA GLY A 153 8.59 15.81 -19.20
C GLY A 153 7.26 16.54 -19.22
N PRO A 154 6.23 15.97 -19.87
CA PRO A 154 4.90 16.54 -19.86
C PRO A 154 4.35 16.55 -18.44
N GLU A 155 4.10 17.73 -17.89
CA GLU A 155 3.39 17.84 -16.62
C GLU A 155 1.97 17.28 -16.82
N PRO A 156 1.53 16.23 -16.10
CA PRO A 156 0.11 15.99 -15.96
C PRO A 156 -0.47 17.27 -15.42
N THR A 157 -1.46 17.77 -16.13
CA THR A 157 -2.39 18.70 -15.54
C THR A 157 -3.02 17.94 -14.39
N VAL A 158 -2.57 18.22 -13.16
CA VAL A 158 -3.27 17.76 -11.96
C VAL A 158 -4.67 18.27 -12.17
N GLU A 159 -5.62 17.36 -12.38
CA GLU A 159 -7.03 17.69 -12.34
C GLU A 159 -7.39 18.00 -10.88
N CYS A 160 -6.82 19.08 -10.33
CA CYS A 160 -7.46 19.92 -9.35
C CYS A 160 -8.67 20.57 -10.06
N ARG A 161 -9.62 19.73 -10.50
CA ARG A 161 -10.93 20.17 -10.92
C ARG A 161 -11.54 20.75 -9.67
N SER A 162 -11.62 22.08 -9.60
CA SER A 162 -12.36 22.76 -8.54
C SER A 162 -13.73 22.09 -8.36
N GLN A 163 -14.31 22.11 -7.15
CA GLN A 163 -15.63 21.55 -6.90
C GLN A 163 -16.66 21.97 -7.98
N GLN A 164 -16.52 23.19 -8.51
CA GLN A 164 -17.32 23.70 -9.62
C GLN A 164 -17.16 22.92 -10.92
N HIS A 165 -15.94 22.53 -11.31
CA HIS A 165 -15.71 21.73 -12.51
C HIS A 165 -16.33 20.33 -12.36
N ILE A 166 -16.12 19.66 -11.22
CA ILE A 166 -16.72 18.35 -10.93
C ILE A 166 -18.26 18.44 -11.01
N ASN A 167 -18.84 19.44 -10.35
CA ASN A 167 -20.29 19.67 -10.38
C ASN A 167 -20.83 19.97 -11.79
N ARG A 168 -20.03 20.59 -12.67
CA ARG A 168 -20.40 20.88 -14.05
C ARG A 168 -20.40 19.64 -14.92
N GLU A 169 -19.43 18.75 -14.75
CA GLU A 169 -19.37 17.47 -15.46
C GLU A 169 -20.47 16.51 -14.98
N ILE A 170 -20.73 16.41 -13.67
CA ILE A 170 -21.82 15.59 -13.12
C ILE A 170 -23.17 15.99 -13.73
N LYS A 171 -23.43 17.29 -13.91
CA LYS A 171 -24.65 17.80 -14.55
C LYS A 171 -24.83 17.32 -16.00
N ARG A 172 -23.78 16.89 -16.71
CA ARG A 172 -23.90 16.33 -18.06
C ARG A 172 -24.45 14.91 -18.07
N PHE A 173 -24.26 14.18 -16.97
CA PHE A 173 -24.70 12.79 -16.81
C PHE A 173 -26.03 12.66 -16.05
N LEU A 174 -26.53 13.75 -15.47
CA LEU A 174 -27.86 13.78 -14.89
C LEU A 174 -28.92 13.94 -15.99
N PRO A 175 -30.07 13.24 -15.89
CA PRO A 175 -31.16 13.38 -16.83
C PRO A 175 -31.63 14.83 -16.87
N LYS A 176 -31.78 15.36 -18.09
CA LYS A 176 -32.33 16.69 -18.31
C LYS A 176 -33.83 16.62 -18.05
N ASN A 177 -34.30 17.31 -17.01
CA ASN A 177 -35.71 17.61 -16.84
C ASN A 177 -36.20 18.55 -17.94
#